data_AF-A0A554ITN2-F1
#
_entry.id   AF-A0A554ITN2-F1
#
_cell.length_a   1.000
_cell.length_b   1.000
_cell.length_c   1.000
_cell.angle_alpha   90.00
_cell.angle_beta   90.00
_cell.angle_gamma   90.00
#
_symmetry.space_group_name_H-M   'P 1'
#
loop_
_entity.id
_entity.type
_entity.pdbx_description
1 polymer ?
#
loop_
_entity_poly.entity_id
_entity_poly.type
_entity_poly.pdbx_seq_one_letter_code
_entity_poly.pdbx_strand_id
1 'polypeptide(L)'
;MSEDQGHLHPITAFIYRACEIFSELGFQIVQGPEIEEEKYNFDWLNIPPDHPARGMQDTFWLKPEKNGKLLRTHTTAVDARFLEKKMFIWAT
;
A
#
# COMPACT_ATOMS: atom_id res chain seq x y z
N MET A 1 -11.88 -11.27 -39.93
CA MET A 1 -10.91 -11.40 -38.82
C MET A 1 -11.71 -11.41 -37.53
N SER A 2 -11.41 -12.34 -36.62
CA SER A 2 -12.25 -12.74 -35.49
C SER A 2 -12.61 -11.59 -34.53
N GLU A 3 -13.91 -11.35 -34.38
CA GLU A 3 -14.53 -10.53 -33.34
C GLU A 3 -14.47 -11.28 -32.00
N ASP A 4 -13.48 -10.92 -31.17
CA ASP A 4 -13.41 -11.06 -29.69
C ASP A 4 -11.93 -11.12 -29.26
N GLN A 5 -11.20 -10.02 -29.44
CA GLN A 5 -9.88 -9.86 -28.80
C GLN A 5 -10.06 -9.16 -27.46
N GLY A 6 -9.66 -9.82 -26.38
CA GLY A 6 -9.62 -9.22 -25.04
C GLY A 6 -8.59 -8.09 -24.97
N HIS A 7 -8.85 -7.11 -24.10
CA HIS A 7 -7.95 -6.00 -23.83
C HIS A 7 -7.67 -5.89 -22.33
N LEU A 8 -6.50 -5.32 -21.98
CA LEU A 8 -6.19 -5.01 -20.59
C LEU A 8 -7.05 -3.84 -20.11
N HIS A 9 -7.46 -3.88 -18.84
CA HIS A 9 -8.11 -2.75 -18.20
C HIS A 9 -7.16 -1.54 -18.22
N PRO A 10 -7.64 -0.31 -18.52
CA PRO A 10 -6.78 0.87 -18.64
C PRO A 10 -5.89 1.13 -17.42
N ILE A 11 -6.41 0.87 -16.21
CA ILE A 11 -5.63 1.01 -14.96
C ILE A 11 -4.47 0.00 -14.93
N THR A 12 -4.70 -1.24 -15.36
CA THR A 12 -3.65 -2.26 -15.42
C THR A 12 -2.56 -1.86 -16.41
N ALA A 13 -2.95 -1.38 -17.60
CA ALA A 13 -2.01 -0.91 -18.61
C ALA A 13 -1.16 0.27 -18.08
N PHE A 14 -1.80 1.22 -17.40
CA PHE A 14 -1.10 2.36 -16.78
C PHE A 14 -0.14 1.91 -15.67
N ILE A 15 -0.57 1.05 -14.75
CA ILE A 15 0.28 0.52 -13.67
C ILE A 15 1.51 -0.18 -14.26
N TYR A 16 1.32 -1.02 -15.28
CA TYR A 16 2.44 -1.72 -15.93
C TYR A 16 3.45 -0.75 -16.53
N ARG A 17 2.97 0.29 -17.23
CA ARG A 17 3.85 1.30 -17.82
C ARG A 17 4.60 2.11 -16.75
N ALA A 18 3.93 2.48 -15.66
CA ALA A 18 4.58 3.19 -14.55
C ALA A 18 5.66 2.30 -13.90
N CYS A 19 5.33 1.04 -13.58
CA CYS A 19 6.27 0.09 -13.00
C CYS A 19 7.48 -0.16 -13.90
N GLU A 20 7.29 -0.25 -15.22
CA GLU A 20 8.36 -0.42 -16.20
C GLU A 20 9.36 0.75 -16.13
N ILE A 21 8.86 1.99 -16.19
CA ILE A 21 9.70 3.21 -16.11
C ILE A 21 10.53 3.23 -14.82
N PHE A 22 9.91 2.96 -13.67
CA PHE A 22 10.64 2.95 -12.39
C PHE A 22 11.61 1.78 -12.27
N SER A 23 11.31 0.62 -12.86
CA SER A 23 12.23 -0.52 -12.89
C SER A 23 13.47 -0.21 -13.73
N GLU A 24 13.33 0.48 -14.85
CA GLU A 24 14.45 0.96 -15.68
C GLU A 24 15.37 1.93 -14.93
N LEU A 25 14.81 2.71 -14.00
CA LEU A 25 15.55 3.59 -13.11
C LEU A 25 16.19 2.85 -11.92
N GLY A 26 16.02 1.54 -11.81
CA GLY A 26 16.60 0.70 -10.75
C GLY A 26 15.78 0.63 -9.46
N PHE A 27 14.53 1.12 -9.45
CA PHE A 27 13.64 0.95 -8.30
C PHE A 27 13.10 -0.47 -8.21
N GLN A 28 12.87 -0.93 -6.98
CA GLN A 28 12.18 -2.19 -6.72
C GLN A 28 10.69 -1.92 -6.54
N ILE A 29 9.85 -2.64 -7.30
CA ILE A 29 8.39 -2.62 -7.11
C ILE A 29 8.02 -3.58 -6.00
N VAL A 30 7.26 -3.09 -5.01
CA VAL A 30 6.79 -3.88 -3.86
C VAL A 30 5.27 -3.83 -3.79
N GLN A 31 4.67 -4.93 -3.34
CA GLN A 31 3.24 -5.03 -3.07
C GLN A 31 3.03 -5.37 -1.60
N GLY A 32 1.90 -4.92 -1.06
CA GLY A 32 1.47 -5.20 0.30
C GLY A 32 -0.03 -5.47 0.35
N PRO A 33 -0.54 -5.85 1.54
CA PRO A 33 -1.93 -6.22 1.70
C PRO A 33 -2.85 -5.00 1.57
N GLU A 34 -4.09 -5.21 1.09
CA GLU A 34 -5.11 -4.16 1.06
C GLU A 34 -5.73 -3.94 2.44
N ILE A 35 -5.89 -5.02 3.20
CA ILE A 35 -6.22 -4.97 4.62
C ILE A 35 -4.91 -4.76 5.38
N GLU A 36 -4.81 -3.64 6.06
CA GLU A 36 -3.60 -3.21 6.74
C GLU A 36 -3.82 -3.07 8.24
N GLU A 37 -2.71 -3.05 8.98
CA GLU A 37 -2.72 -2.75 10.41
C GLU A 37 -2.55 -1.24 10.62
N GLU A 38 -3.32 -0.70 11.56
CA GLU A 38 -3.28 0.70 12.02
C GLU A 38 -1.85 1.20 12.28
N LYS A 39 -1.01 0.33 12.85
CA LYS A 39 0.43 0.53 13.05
C LYS A 39 1.16 1.01 11.79
N TYR A 40 0.97 0.34 10.66
CA TYR A 40 1.67 0.65 9.41
C TYR A 40 0.99 1.75 8.62
N ASN A 41 -0.34 1.86 8.71
CA ASN A 41 -1.08 2.87 7.97
C ASN A 41 -0.97 4.27 8.60
N PHE A 42 -0.75 4.36 9.92
CA PHE A 42 -0.69 5.65 10.62
C PHE A 42 0.51 5.81 11.53
N ASP A 43 0.67 4.94 12.54
CA ASP A 43 1.60 5.21 13.64
C ASP A 43 3.06 5.34 13.15
N TRP A 44 3.45 4.47 12.23
CA TRP A 44 4.79 4.45 11.63
C TRP A 44 5.04 5.58 10.64
N LEU A 45 3.97 6.25 10.21
CA LEU A 45 4.02 7.43 9.37
C LEU A 45 3.93 8.72 10.20
N ASN A 46 4.16 8.63 11.51
CA ASN A 46 4.12 9.74 12.45
C ASN A 46 2.72 10.38 12.58
N ILE A 47 1.67 9.57 12.47
CA ILE A 47 0.28 10.00 12.64
C ILE A 47 -0.28 9.27 13.87
N PRO A 48 -0.03 9.74 15.11
CA PRO A 48 -0.55 9.09 16.32
C PRO A 48 -2.09 9.17 16.45
N PRO A 49 -2.72 8.42 17.38
CA PRO A 49 -4.17 8.32 17.49
C PRO A 49 -4.91 9.67 17.59
N ASP A 50 -4.36 10.61 18.34
CA ASP A 50 -4.96 11.94 18.55
C ASP A 50 -4.54 12.98 17.49
N HIS A 51 -3.87 12.55 16.41
CA HIS A 51 -3.40 13.47 15.38
C HIS A 51 -4.56 13.93 14.48
N PRO A 52 -4.73 15.24 14.22
CA PRO A 52 -5.81 15.76 13.36
C PRO A 52 -5.84 15.11 11.97
N ALA A 53 -4.67 14.79 11.41
CA ALA A 53 -4.57 14.11 10.11
C ALA A 53 -5.11 12.68 10.10
N ARG A 54 -5.26 12.02 11.26
CA ARG A 54 -5.89 10.69 11.34
C ARG A 54 -7.38 10.76 11.07
N GLY A 55 -8.02 11.86 11.50
CA GLY A 55 -9.41 12.17 11.17
C GLY A 55 -9.60 12.81 9.78
N MET A 56 -8.52 13.22 9.10
CA MET A 56 -8.60 13.75 7.72
C MET A 56 -8.84 12.65 6.67
N GLN A 57 -8.63 11.37 7.03
CA GLN A 57 -8.86 10.26 6.13
C GLN A 57 -10.10 9.48 6.54
N ASP A 58 -11.07 9.42 5.64
CA ASP A 58 -12.24 8.55 5.78
C ASP A 58 -11.80 7.08 5.70
N THR A 59 -11.54 6.50 6.86
CA THR A 59 -10.91 5.19 7.00
C THR A 59 -11.98 4.10 7.17
N PHE A 60 -11.94 3.09 6.30
CA PHE A 60 -12.80 1.92 6.44
C PHE A 60 -12.21 0.94 7.46
N TRP A 61 -12.74 0.99 8.68
CA TRP A 61 -12.34 0.08 9.77
C TRP A 61 -13.04 -1.29 9.65
N LEU A 62 -12.28 -2.36 9.85
CA LEU A 62 -12.81 -3.72 9.89
C LEU A 62 -13.26 -4.07 11.31
N LYS A 63 -14.40 -4.76 11.41
CA LYS A 63 -14.94 -5.18 12.70
C LYS A 63 -14.23 -6.45 13.22
N PRO A 64 -14.05 -6.58 14.55
CA PRO A 64 -14.25 -5.53 15.55
C PRO A 64 -13.12 -4.51 15.50
N GLU A 65 -13.43 -3.21 15.61
CA GLU A 65 -12.47 -2.10 15.45
C GLU A 65 -11.26 -2.20 16.38
N LYS A 66 -11.46 -2.78 17.58
CA LYS A 66 -10.39 -3.07 18.55
C LYS A 66 -9.22 -3.89 18.01
N ASN A 67 -9.38 -4.55 16.85
CA ASN A 67 -8.32 -5.31 16.21
C ASN A 67 -7.35 -4.42 15.41
N GLY A 68 -7.62 -3.11 15.29
CA GLY A 68 -6.75 -2.16 14.59
C GLY A 68 -6.57 -2.48 13.09
N LYS A 69 -7.56 -3.15 12.48
CA LYS A 69 -7.52 -3.53 11.06
C LYS A 69 -8.37 -2.57 10.24
N LEU A 70 -7.86 -2.16 9.09
CA LEU A 70 -8.50 -1.22 8.18
C LEU A 70 -8.21 -1.56 6.72
N LEU A 71 -8.97 -1.02 5.79
CA LEU A 71 -8.54 -0.94 4.39
C LEU A 71 -7.53 0.20 4.26
N ARG A 72 -6.34 -0.09 3.72
CA ARG A 72 -5.27 0.91 3.59
C ARG A 72 -5.78 2.15 2.88
N THR A 73 -5.40 3.32 3.39
CA THR A 73 -5.82 4.61 2.82
C THR A 73 -4.84 5.12 1.76
N HIS A 74 -3.59 4.62 1.79
CA HIS A 74 -2.52 4.94 0.85
C HIS A 74 -1.48 3.83 0.80
N THR A 75 -0.67 3.82 -0.27
CA THR A 75 0.36 2.80 -0.49
C THR A 75 1.59 2.97 0.40
N THR A 76 1.81 4.12 1.05
CA THR A 76 2.95 4.36 1.95
C THR A 76 2.98 3.39 3.15
N ALA A 77 1.84 2.79 3.50
CA ALA A 77 1.81 1.72 4.50
C ALA A 77 2.62 0.48 4.08
N VAL A 78 2.69 0.20 2.78
CA VAL A 78 3.51 -0.88 2.22
C VAL A 78 4.99 -0.57 2.37
N ASP A 79 5.39 0.70 2.22
CA ASP A 79 6.79 1.13 2.40
C ASP A 79 7.22 0.92 3.85
N ALA A 80 6.39 1.33 4.82
CA ALA A 80 6.63 1.12 6.25
C ALA A 80 6.83 -0.38 6.59
N ARG A 81 5.93 -1.24 6.09
CA ARG A 81 6.01 -2.70 6.27
C ARG A 81 7.25 -3.30 5.59
N PHE A 82 7.59 -2.83 4.39
CA PHE A 82 8.77 -3.29 3.66
C PHE A 82 10.06 -2.92 4.37
N LEU A 83 10.17 -1.68 4.85
CA LEU A 83 11.34 -1.20 5.59
C LEU A 83 11.52 -1.97 6.90
N GLU A 84 10.46 -2.28 7.66
CA GLU A 84 10.55 -3.17 8.84
C GLU A 84 11.18 -4.50 8.46
N LYS A 85 10.62 -5.16 7.44
CA LYS A 85 11.04 -6.50 7.02
C LYS A 85 12.49 -6.49 6.54
N LYS A 86 12.88 -5.49 5.75
CA LYS A 86 14.26 -5.35 5.29
C LYS A 86 15.20 -5.11 6.45
N MET A 87 14.90 -4.16 7.34
CA MET A 87 15.73 -3.84 8.50
C MET A 87 15.90 -5.05 9.43
N PHE A 88 14.85 -5.86 9.61
CA PHE A 88 14.93 -7.12 10.34
C PHE A 88 15.91 -8.12 9.70
N ILE A 89 15.88 -8.28 8.37
CA ILE A 89 16.79 -9.16 7.64
C ILE A 89 18.26 -8.70 7.75
N TRP A 90 18.51 -7.38 7.81
CA TRP A 90 19.87 -6.85 7.97
C TRP A 90 20.41 -6.92 9.40
N ALA A 91 19.55 -7.19 10.39
CA ALA A 91 19.90 -7.28 11.81
C ALA A 91 20.18 -8.72 12.29
N THR A 92 20.15 -9.70 11.38
CA THR A 92 20.47 -11.12 11.62
C THR A 92 21.60 -11.57 10.71
#